data_AF-A0A420DM83-F1
#
_entry.id   AF-A0A420DM83-F1
#
_cell.length_a   1.000
_cell.length_b   1.000
_cell.length_c   1.000
_cell.angle_alpha   90.00
_cell.angle_beta   90.00
_cell.angle_gamma   90.00
#
_symmetry.space_group_name_H-M   'P 1'
#
loop_
_entity.id
_entity.type
_entity.pdbx_description
1 polymer ?
#
loop_
_entity_poly.entity_id
_entity_poly.type
_entity_poly.pdbx_seq_one_letter_code
_entity_poly.pdbx_strand_id
1 'polypeptide(L)'
;MKPRYETAIFKSHKNGFYTFTLDNGVDMDFEEIHPQILMKFDLKHDKNLINKVFHLAYSDDIVDDEDDFIIFRIEYLELINAN
;
A
#
# COMPACT_ATOMS: atom_id res chain seq x y z
N MET A 1 0.16 13.39 8.24
CA MET A 1 -1.31 13.56 8.47
C MET A 1 -1.90 12.41 9.30
N LYS A 2 -3.20 12.39 9.65
CA LYS A 2 -3.83 11.18 10.25
C LYS A 2 -3.93 10.08 9.18
N PRO A 3 -3.59 8.81 9.49
CA PRO A 3 -3.70 7.73 8.51
C PRO A 3 -5.16 7.46 8.13
N ARG A 4 -5.37 7.11 6.87
CA ARG A 4 -6.64 6.60 6.31
C ARG A 4 -6.62 5.08 6.36
N TYR A 5 -7.76 4.46 6.65
CA TYR A 5 -7.91 3.02 6.83
C TYR A 5 -8.89 2.47 5.81
N GLU A 6 -8.48 1.44 5.09
CA GLU A 6 -9.24 0.85 3.99
C GLU A 6 -9.15 -0.68 3.98
N THR A 7 -10.11 -1.31 3.31
CA THR A 7 -9.94 -2.69 2.84
C THR A 7 -9.50 -2.64 1.38
N ALA A 8 -8.38 -3.28 1.06
CA ALA A 8 -7.78 -3.13 -0.25
C ALA A 8 -7.26 -4.47 -0.80
N ILE A 9 -7.26 -4.60 -2.13
CA ILE A 9 -6.79 -5.80 -2.83
C ILE A 9 -5.43 -5.52 -3.44
N PHE A 10 -4.40 -6.27 -3.05
CA PHE A 10 -3.07 -6.12 -3.67
C PHE A 10 -3.10 -6.59 -5.12
N LYS A 11 -2.65 -5.73 -6.04
CA LYS A 11 -2.65 -6.04 -7.49
C LYS A 11 -1.27 -6.31 -8.03
N SER A 12 -0.31 -5.44 -7.73
CA SER A 12 1.06 -5.62 -8.22
C SER A 12 2.06 -4.71 -7.53
N HIS A 13 3.34 -5.07 -7.65
CA HIS A 13 4.43 -4.15 -7.48
C HIS A 13 5.16 -3.95 -8.82
N LYS A 14 5.12 -2.74 -9.39
CA LYS A 14 5.70 -2.42 -10.72
C LYS A 14 6.29 -1.01 -10.70
N ASN A 15 7.45 -0.83 -11.34
CA ASN A 15 8.14 0.46 -11.45
C ASN A 15 8.38 1.17 -10.09
N GLY A 16 8.47 0.41 -8.99
CA GLY A 16 8.64 0.95 -7.64
C GLY A 16 7.35 1.22 -6.88
N PHE A 17 6.19 1.10 -7.52
CA PHE A 17 4.88 1.36 -6.90
C PHE A 17 4.20 0.08 -6.45
N TYR A 18 3.53 0.13 -5.30
CA TYR A 18 2.61 -0.91 -4.83
C TYR A 18 1.18 -0.51 -5.18
N THR A 19 0.55 -1.23 -6.09
CA THR A 19 -0.82 -0.93 -6.54
C THR A 19 -1.83 -1.76 -5.75
N PHE A 20 -2.83 -1.08 -5.18
CA PHE A 20 -3.97 -1.69 -4.52
C PHE A 20 -5.29 -1.15 -5.09
N THR A 21 -6.29 -2.02 -5.25
CA THR A 21 -7.67 -1.58 -5.48
C THR A 21 -8.34 -1.38 -4.13
N LEU A 22 -8.81 -0.16 -3.85
CA LEU A 22 -9.55 0.19 -2.64
C LEU A 22 -10.99 -0.33 -2.67
N ASP A 23 -11.71 -0.22 -1.56
CA ASP A 23 -13.08 -0.74 -1.41
C ASP A 23 -14.07 -0.16 -2.44
N ASN A 24 -13.84 1.08 -2.84
CA ASN A 24 -14.61 1.86 -3.80
C ASN A 24 -14.29 1.51 -5.27
N GLY A 25 -13.36 0.56 -5.50
CA GLY A 25 -12.95 0.11 -6.82
C GLY A 25 -11.88 0.99 -7.49
N VAL A 26 -11.35 2.00 -6.82
CA VAL A 26 -10.27 2.85 -7.33
C VAL A 26 -8.92 2.15 -7.11
N ASP A 27 -8.10 2.10 -8.15
CA ASP A 27 -6.71 1.69 -8.03
C ASP A 27 -5.87 2.86 -7.51
N MET A 28 -5.09 2.59 -6.47
CA MET A 28 -4.18 3.52 -5.84
C MET A 28 -2.77 2.95 -5.84
N ASP A 29 -1.82 3.77 -6.27
CA ASP A 29 -0.39 3.48 -6.22
C ASP A 29 0.22 4.09 -4.96
N PHE A 30 1.07 3.31 -4.30
CA PHE A 30 1.84 3.74 -3.14
C PHE A 30 3.33 3.70 -3.46
N GLU A 31 4.03 4.81 -3.19
CA GLU A 31 5.46 4.96 -3.37
C GLU A 31 6.26 4.27 -2.27
N GLU A 32 5.73 4.30 -1.04
CA GLU A 32 6.43 3.83 0.14
C GLU A 32 5.63 2.81 0.94
N ILE A 33 6.36 1.99 1.70
CA ILE A 33 5.80 1.04 2.65
C ILE A 33 6.66 1.00 3.89
N HIS A 34 6.03 1.02 5.05
CA HIS A 34 6.74 1.00 6.32
C HIS A 34 7.59 -0.28 6.43
N PRO A 35 8.90 -0.20 6.76
CA PRO A 35 9.83 -1.33 6.67
C PRO A 35 9.40 -2.60 7.42
N GLN A 36 8.68 -2.44 8.54
CA GLN A 36 8.18 -3.58 9.32
C GLN A 36 7.18 -4.46 8.56
N ILE A 37 6.49 -3.90 7.56
CA ILE A 37 5.53 -4.64 6.73
C ILE A 37 6.27 -5.54 5.74
N LEU A 38 7.39 -5.05 5.18
CA LEU A 38 8.26 -5.81 4.28
C LEU A 38 8.89 -7.05 4.95
N MET A 39 9.01 -7.04 6.27
CA MET A 39 9.44 -8.22 7.04
C MET A 39 8.37 -9.32 7.10
N LYS A 40 7.09 -8.97 6.92
CA LYS A 40 5.95 -9.89 7.00
C LYS A 40 5.44 -10.31 5.64
N PHE A 41 5.48 -9.41 4.66
CA PHE A 41 4.92 -9.61 3.33
C PHE A 41 5.94 -9.22 2.27
N ASP A 42 6.36 -10.20 1.45
CA ASP A 42 7.18 -9.94 0.27
C ASP A 42 6.31 -9.59 -0.93
N LEU A 43 5.67 -8.40 -0.88
CA LEU A 43 4.79 -7.91 -1.95
C LEU A 43 5.51 -7.78 -3.31
N LYS A 44 6.84 -7.69 -3.30
CA LYS A 44 7.64 -7.51 -4.51
C LYS A 44 7.84 -8.81 -5.28
N HIS A 45 8.00 -9.94 -4.58
CA HIS A 45 8.34 -11.22 -5.24
C HIS A 45 7.29 -12.32 -5.02
N ASP A 46 6.52 -12.29 -3.93
CA ASP A 46 5.51 -13.31 -3.64
C ASP A 46 4.21 -13.07 -4.42
N LYS A 47 4.11 -13.77 -5.56
CA LYS A 47 2.93 -13.73 -6.43
C LYS A 47 1.67 -14.30 -5.77
N ASN A 48 1.78 -15.05 -4.68
CA ASN A 48 0.61 -15.58 -3.97
C ASN A 48 -0.16 -14.50 -3.19
N LEU A 49 0.47 -13.34 -2.98
CA LEU A 49 -0.16 -12.18 -2.36
C LEU A 49 -1.03 -11.39 -3.36
N ILE A 50 -0.89 -11.62 -4.67
CA ILE A 50 -1.72 -10.97 -5.69
C ILE A 50 -3.18 -11.40 -5.51
N ASN A 51 -4.09 -10.43 -5.62
CA ASN A 51 -5.53 -10.57 -5.38
C ASN A 51 -5.91 -10.97 -3.96
N LYS A 52 -4.98 -10.90 -2.99
CA LYS A 52 -5.31 -11.02 -1.58
C LYS A 52 -5.85 -9.70 -1.04
N VAL A 53 -6.74 -9.84 -0.07
CA VAL A 53 -7.43 -8.72 0.57
C VAL A 53 -6.70 -8.38 1.86
N PHE A 54 -6.46 -7.10 2.10
CA PHE A 54 -5.76 -6.61 3.27
C PHE A 54 -6.56 -5.52 3.98
N HIS A 55 -6.43 -5.46 5.30
CA HIS A 55 -6.59 -4.21 6.02
C HIS A 55 -5.36 -3.36 5.76
N LEU A 56 -5.56 -2.17 5.21
CA LEU A 56 -4.51 -1.25 4.80
C LEU A 56 -4.71 0.07 5.53
N ALA A 57 -3.63 0.64 6.08
CA ALA A 57 -3.62 2.03 6.51
C ALA A 57 -2.51 2.79 5.80
N TYR A 58 -2.79 4.02 5.38
CA TYR A 58 -1.82 4.84 4.65
C TYR A 58 -1.89 6.31 5.04
N SER A 59 -0.77 6.99 4.88
CA SER A 59 -0.63 8.44 5.05
C SER A 59 -0.26 9.08 3.71
N ASP A 60 -0.54 10.38 3.60
CA ASP A 60 0.10 11.25 2.64
C ASP A 60 1.05 12.19 3.39
N ASP A 61 2.24 12.37 2.82
CA ASP A 61 3.24 13.33 3.26
C ASP A 61 3.54 14.26 2.08
N ILE A 62 3.36 15.56 2.29
CA ILE A 62 3.74 16.60 1.32
C ILE A 62 5.23 16.81 1.46
N VAL A 63 5.97 16.56 0.39
CA VAL A 63 7.39 16.87 0.31
C VAL A 63 7.50 18.30 -0.19
N ASP A 64 8.00 19.17 0.68
CA ASP A 64 8.27 20.60 0.42
C ASP A 64 9.49 20.71 -0.53
N ASP A 65 9.23 20.39 -1.79
CA ASP A 65 10.08 20.65 -2.95
C ASP A 65 9.38 21.72 -3.83
N GLU A 66 10.06 22.22 -4.88
CA GLU A 66 9.56 23.32 -5.73
C GLU A 66 8.16 23.07 -6.37
N ASP A 67 7.70 21.81 -6.43
CA ASP A 67 6.46 21.37 -7.12
C ASP A 67 5.45 20.63 -6.20
N ASP A 68 5.50 20.80 -4.87
CA ASP A 68 4.54 20.20 -3.90
C ASP A 68 4.18 18.73 -4.24
N PHE A 69 5.16 17.82 -4.16
CA PHE A 69 4.94 16.40 -4.44
C PHE A 69 4.30 15.68 -3.24
N ILE A 70 3.28 14.86 -3.50
CA ILE A 70 2.62 14.05 -2.46
C ILE A 70 3.15 12.62 -2.53
N ILE A 71 3.70 12.13 -1.43
CA ILE A 71 4.09 10.72 -1.25
C ILE A 71 2.99 9.99 -0.48
N PHE A 72 2.52 8.87 -1.01
CA PHE A 72 1.65 7.96 -0.29
C PHE A 72 2.45 6.80 0.31
N ARG A 73 2.41 6.68 1.64
CA ARG A 73 3.08 5.60 2.37
C ARG A 73 2.07 4.65 3.00
N ILE A 74 2.24 3.36 2.78
CA ILE A 74 1.54 2.31 3.51
C ILE A 74 2.15 2.20 4.92
N GLU A 75 1.35 2.52 5.93
CA GLU A 75 1.74 2.52 7.35
C GLU A 75 1.37 1.20 8.05
N TYR A 76 0.34 0.51 7.55
CA TYR A 76 -0.14 -0.74 8.09
C TYR A 76 -0.65 -1.65 6.98
N LEU A 77 -0.38 -2.95 7.13
CA LEU A 77 -0.93 -3.97 6.26
C LEU A 77 -1.15 -5.27 7.04
N GLU A 78 -2.33 -5.85 6.91
CA GLU A 78 -2.70 -7.12 7.51
C GLU A 78 -3.56 -7.93 6.55
N LEU A 79 -3.18 -9.19 6.31
CA LEU A 79 -3.90 -10.09 5.41
C LEU A 79 -5.23 -10.51 6.02
N ILE A 80 -6.33 -10.27 5.32
CA ILE A 80 -7.66 -10.75 5.70
C ILE A 80 -7.78 -12.17 5.16
N ASN A 81 -7.88 -13.14 6.08
CA ASN A 81 -7.87 -14.59 5.84
C ASN A 81 -6.47 -15.17 5.58
N ALA A 82 -5.65 -15.21 6.63
CA ALA A 82 -4.67 -16.27 6.78
C ALA A 82 -5.40 -17.51 7.33
N ASN A 83 -5.65 -18.50 6.47
CA ASN A 83 -5.93 -19.87 6.92
C ASN A 83 -4.61 -20.53 7.33
#